data_AF-A0A961GVH0-F1
#
_entry.id   AF-A0A961GVH0-F1
#
_cell.length_a   1.000
_cell.length_b   1.000
_cell.length_c   1.000
_cell.angle_alpha   90.00
_cell.angle_beta   90.00
_cell.angle_gamma   90.00
#
_symmetry.space_group_name_H-M   'P 1'
#
loop_
_entity.id
_entity.type
_entity.pdbx_description
1 polymer ?
#
loop_
_entity_poly.entity_id
_entity_poly.type
_entity_poly.pdbx_seq_one_letter_code
_entity_poly.pdbx_strand_id
1 'polypeptide(L)' 'KHCESGDLIVREGAVPADLDVGDIVATRVTGAYGHSMGSNYNKVLRPPVVFVSGGEARLVVRRETVADLLATDLG' A
#
# COMPACT_ATOMS: atom_id res chain seq x y z
N LYS A 1 10.50 0.70 2.33
CA LYS A 1 10.92 -0.34 3.31
C LYS A 1 11.43 -1.59 2.60
N HIS A 2 11.51 -1.60 1.28
CA HIS A 2 12.18 -2.67 0.56
C HIS A 2 13.65 -2.31 0.39
N CYS A 3 14.52 -3.31 0.54
CA CYS A 3 15.96 -3.14 0.40
C CYS A 3 16.38 -3.34 -1.06
N GLU A 4 15.74 -2.58 -1.97
CA GLU A 4 15.94 -2.70 -3.41
C GLU A 4 15.99 -1.32 -4.05
N SER A 5 16.99 -1.08 -4.91
CA SER A 5 17.15 0.21 -5.60
C SER A 5 16.02 0.50 -6.60
N GLY A 6 15.32 -0.54 -7.05
CA GLY A 6 14.16 -0.46 -7.93
C GLY A 6 12.83 -0.19 -7.23
N ASP A 7 12.79 -0.04 -5.89
CA ASP A 7 11.57 0.29 -5.11
C ASP A 7 11.15 1.76 -5.36
N LEU A 8 10.72 2.04 -6.60
CA LEU A 8 10.29 3.35 -7.09
C LEU A 8 8.81 3.29 -7.49
N ILE A 9 7.97 4.10 -6.84
CA ILE A 9 6.53 4.15 -7.12
C ILE A 9 6.22 5.06 -8.33
N VAL A 10 6.88 6.23 -8.40
CA VAL A 10 6.79 7.18 -9.51
C VAL A 10 8.20 7.69 -9.80
N ARG A 11 8.72 7.42 -11.00
CA ARG A 11 10.09 7.78 -11.38
C ARG A 11 10.26 9.28 -11.62
N GLU A 12 9.27 9.89 -12.24
CA GLU A 12 9.28 11.31 -12.64
C GLU A 12 7.95 11.93 -12.19
N GLY A 13 7.95 12.50 -10.98
CA GLY A 13 6.79 13.13 -10.37
C GLY A 13 7.10 14.54 -9.90
N ALA A 14 6.11 15.43 -9.98
CA ALA A 14 6.19 16.77 -9.42
C ALA A 14 5.40 16.82 -8.10
N VAL A 15 5.97 17.48 -7.10
CA VAL A 15 5.34 17.71 -5.79
C VAL A 15 5.44 19.20 -5.43
N PRO A 16 4.55 19.71 -4.58
CA PRO A 16 4.68 21.06 -4.04
C PRO A 16 6.04 21.29 -3.36
N ALA A 17 6.54 22.52 -3.40
CA ALA A 17 7.84 22.88 -2.83
C ALA A 17 7.86 22.86 -1.28
N ASP A 18 6.68 22.92 -0.66
CA ASP A 18 6.42 22.92 0.77
C ASP A 18 6.01 21.54 1.31
N LEU A 19 6.19 20.46 0.54
CA LEU A 19 5.95 19.08 1.01
C LEU A 19 6.83 18.75 2.21
N ASP A 20 6.24 18.21 3.26
CA ASP A 20 6.93 17.88 4.51
C ASP A 20 6.57 16.48 5.06
N VAL A 21 7.35 16.00 6.01
CA VAL A 21 7.11 14.75 6.72
C VAL A 21 5.79 14.84 7.49
N GLY A 22 4.87 13.94 7.15
CA GLY A 22 3.53 13.91 7.73
C GLY A 22 2.43 14.19 6.71
N ASP A 23 2.78 14.77 5.56
CA ASP A 23 1.84 14.98 4.46
C ASP A 23 1.33 13.68 3.85
N ILE A 24 0.11 13.73 3.31
CA ILE A 24 -0.52 12.62 2.62
C ILE A 24 -0.38 12.81 1.12
N VAL A 25 0.31 11.87 0.48
CA VAL A 25 0.38 11.76 -0.99
C VAL A 25 -0.48 10.61 -1.48
N ALA A 26 -1.05 10.74 -2.68
CA ALA A 26 -1.90 9.73 -3.29
C ALA A 26 -1.44 9.41 -4.72
N THR A 27 -1.23 8.12 -4.99
CA THR A 27 -1.05 7.62 -6.35
C THR A 27 -2.40 7.27 -6.96
N ARG A 28 -2.70 7.87 -8.11
CA ARG A 28 -3.98 7.67 -8.80
C ARG A 28 -3.93 6.40 -9.66
N VAL A 29 -5.10 5.90 -10.04
CA VAL A 29 -5.25 4.81 -11.02
C VAL A 29 -4.62 3.48 -10.58
N THR A 30 -4.59 3.21 -9.27
CA THR A 30 -4.07 1.96 -8.68
C THR A 30 -5.13 0.84 -8.55
N GLY A 31 -6.34 1.08 -9.08
CA GLY A 31 -7.48 0.16 -8.95
C GLY A 31 -7.34 -1.15 -9.73
N ALA A 32 -6.59 -1.13 -10.84
CA ALA A 32 -6.24 -2.33 -11.59
C ALA A 32 -4.79 -2.71 -11.30
N TYR A 33 -4.53 -4.01 -11.16
CA TYR A 33 -3.19 -4.61 -10.97
C TYR A 33 -2.39 -4.18 -9.73
N GLY A 34 -2.80 -3.14 -8.99
CA GLY A 34 -2.13 -2.72 -7.76
C GLY A 34 -2.26 -3.74 -6.63
N HIS A 35 -3.44 -3.86 -6.04
CA HIS A 35 -3.67 -4.79 -4.92
C HIS A 35 -3.50 -6.25 -5.33
N SER A 36 -3.84 -6.62 -6.57
CA SER A 36 -3.75 -8.01 -7.05
C SER A 36 -2.32 -8.49 -7.29
N MET A 37 -1.39 -7.59 -7.63
CA MET A 37 0.04 -7.93 -7.77
C MET A 37 0.86 -7.57 -6.52
N GLY A 38 0.23 -6.98 -5.49
CA GLY A 38 0.88 -6.66 -4.23
C GLY A 38 1.36 -7.91 -3.49
N SER A 39 2.57 -7.86 -2.95
CA SER A 39 3.23 -8.98 -2.26
C SER A 39 3.60 -8.62 -0.82
N ASN A 40 4.08 -9.61 -0.07
CA ASN A 40 4.73 -9.43 1.23
C ASN A 40 6.26 -9.36 1.11
N TYR A 41 6.79 -8.78 0.03
CA TYR A 41 8.23 -8.61 -0.11
C TYR A 41 8.81 -7.85 1.11
N ASN A 42 9.96 -8.31 1.61
CA ASN A 42 10.54 -7.85 2.89
C ASN A 42 9.57 -7.91 4.08
N LYS A 43 8.64 -8.87 4.05
CA LYS A 43 7.65 -9.14 5.11
C LYS A 43 6.77 -7.92 5.44
N VAL A 44 6.57 -7.02 4.48
CA VAL A 44 5.64 -5.89 4.61
C VAL A 44 4.20 -6.42 4.53
N LEU A 45 3.36 -6.01 5.48
CA LEU A 45 1.95 -6.41 5.54
C LEU A 45 1.15 -5.68 4.45
N ARG A 46 0.30 -6.40 3.69
CA ARG A 46 -0.49 -5.76 2.64
C ARG A 46 -1.48 -4.74 3.22
N PRO A 47 -1.64 -3.57 2.55
CA PRO A 47 -2.50 -2.50 3.02
C PRO A 47 -4.00 -2.89 2.92
N PRO A 48 -4.86 -2.25 3.74
CA PRO A 48 -6.29 -2.40 3.60
C PRO A 48 -6.81 -1.79 2.29
N VAL A 49 -7.99 -2.22 1.86
CA VAL A 49 -8.76 -1.59 0.77
C VAL A 49 -10.07 -1.07 1.34
N VAL A 50 -10.40 0.18 1.02
CA VAL A 50 -11.61 0.87 1.48
C VAL A 50 -12.40 1.31 0.24
N PHE A 51 -13.70 1.08 0.24
CA PHE A 51 -14.63 1.67 -0.72
C PHE A 51 -15.31 2.88 -0.10
N VAL A 52 -15.42 3.96 -0.87
CA VAL A 52 -16.08 5.19 -0.46
C VAL A 52 -17.19 5.50 -1.46
N SER A 53 -18.41 5.71 -0.98
CA SER A 53 -19.56 6.08 -1.81
C SER A 53 -20.59 6.82 -0.97
N GLY A 54 -21.16 7.89 -1.52
CA GLY A 54 -22.20 8.67 -0.81
C GLY A 54 -21.75 9.30 0.51
N GLY A 55 -20.45 9.63 0.65
CA GLY A 55 -19.89 10.17 1.89
C GLY A 55 -19.53 9.11 2.94
N GLU A 56 -19.88 7.85 2.71
CA GLU A 56 -19.62 6.73 3.62
C GLU A 56 -18.39 5.94 3.18
N ALA A 57 -17.58 5.52 4.15
CA ALA A 57 -16.39 4.71 3.93
C ALA A 57 -16.55 3.31 4.56
N ARG A 58 -16.21 2.27 3.80
CA ARG A 58 -16.30 0.88 4.26
C ARG A 58 -15.02 0.12 3.94
N LEU A 59 -14.47 -0.55 4.96
CA LEU A 59 -13.37 -1.50 4.79
C LEU A 59 -13.87 -2.72 4.00
N VAL A 60 -13.22 -3.03 2.87
CA VAL A 60 -13.54 -4.19 2.03
C VAL A 60 -12.45 -5.26 2.03
N VAL A 61 -11.22 -4.87 2.34
CA VAL A 61 -10.12 -5.77 2.65
C VAL A 61 -9.41 -5.22 3.89
N ARG A 62 -9.32 -6.00 4.97
CA ARG A 62 -8.59 -5.58 6.17
C ARG A 62 -7.08 -5.56 5.90
N ARG A 63 -6.36 -4.77 6.70
CA ARG A 63 -4.90 -4.85 6.73
C ARG A 63 -4.47 -6.24 7.19
N GLU A 64 -3.38 -6.74 6.62
CA GLU A 64 -2.74 -7.96 7.12
C GLU A 64 -2.08 -7.73 8.47
N THR A 65 -1.91 -8.83 9.20
CA THR A 65 -1.27 -8.91 10.51
C THR A 65 -0.04 -9.81 10.40
N VAL A 66 0.81 -9.81 11.43
CA VAL A 66 1.93 -10.76 11.50
C VAL A 66 1.44 -12.21 11.46
N ALA A 67 0.26 -12.50 12.01
CA ALA A 67 -0.32 -13.85 11.93
C ALA A 67 -0.65 -14.27 10.50
N ASP A 68 -1.15 -13.36 9.66
CA ASP A 68 -1.41 -13.65 8.24
C ASP A 68 -0.11 -13.95 7.49
N LEU A 69 0.95 -13.18 7.81
CA LEU A 69 2.27 -13.33 7.22
C LEU A 69 2.94 -14.68 7.54
N LEU A 70 2.62 -15.25 8.70
CA LEU A 70 3.16 -16.52 9.21
C LEU A 70 2.20 -17.69 9.00
N ALA A 71 1.04 -17.47 8.37
CA ALA A 71 -0.03 -18.47 8.31
C ALA A 71 0.37 -19.76 7.57
N THR A 72 1.45 -19.73 6.80
CA THR A 72 2.00 -20.86 6.05
C THR A 72 3.29 -21.43 6.65
N ASP A 73 3.83 -20.82 7.71
CA ASP A 73 5.05 -21.28 8.37
C ASP A 73 4.69 -22.40 9.37
N LEU A 74 5.45 -23.50 9.37
CA LEU A 74 5.17 -24.67 10.21
C LEU A 74 5.85 -24.66 11.59
N GLY A 75 6.63 -23.62 11.89
CA GLY A 75 7.52 -23.57 13.05
C GLY A 75 8.97 -23.83 12.66
#